data_AF-A0A1I7RNF1-F1
#
_entry.id   AF-A0A1I7RNF1-F1
#
_cell.length_a   1.000
_cell.length_b   1.000
_cell.length_c   1.000
_cell.angle_alpha   90.00
_cell.angle_beta   90.00
_cell.angle_gamma   90.00
#
_symmetry.space_group_name_H-M   'P 1'
#
loop_
_entity.id
_entity.type
_entity.pdbx_description
1 polymer ?
#
loop_
_entity_poly.entity_id
_entity_poly.type
_entity_poly.pdbx_seq_one_letter_code
_entity_poly.pdbx_strand_id
1 'polypeptide(L)'
;MSQREVAKFPLILYKRILRLHYGLPKELRIMGDSYVKDEFRRHKAASPEQSLLFLKEWTLYCTALSKQLTQKGIARGKLGDDLDPRLLDKFSDEQIQQLYELKLESEEWKKAKSR
;
A
#
# COMPACT_ATOMS: atom_id res chain seq x y z
N MET A 1 -25.38 0.34 13.18
CA MET A 1 -24.81 1.09 12.04
C MET A 1 -25.86 1.16 10.95
N SER A 2 -26.15 2.34 10.40
CA SER A 2 -27.17 2.53 9.36
C SER A 2 -26.69 1.96 8.02
N GLN A 3 -27.58 1.39 7.21
CA GLN A 3 -27.28 0.87 5.86
C GLN A 3 -26.61 1.93 4.95
N ARG A 4 -26.84 3.22 5.22
CA ARG A 4 -26.21 4.36 4.54
C ARG A 4 -24.73 4.56 4.90
N GLU A 5 -24.29 4.16 6.09
CA GLU A 5 -22.89 4.26 6.53
C GLU A 5 -22.03 3.20 5.82
N VAL A 6 -22.58 1.99 5.66
CA VAL A 6 -21.92 0.87 4.97
C VAL A 6 -21.66 1.21 3.50
N ALA A 7 -22.62 1.82 2.80
CA ALA A 7 -22.47 2.24 1.40
C ALA A 7 -21.38 3.31 1.20
N LYS A 8 -21.08 4.13 2.22
CA LYS A 8 -20.06 5.19 2.15
C LYS A 8 -18.67 4.73 2.57
N PHE A 9 -18.55 3.55 3.19
CA PHE A 9 -17.28 3.05 3.73
C PHE A 9 -16.13 3.04 2.70
N PRO A 10 -16.30 2.57 1.45
CA PRO A 10 -15.22 2.59 0.46
C PRO A 10 -14.67 3.99 0.18
N LEU A 11 -15.56 4.98 0.10
CA LEU A 11 -15.18 6.38 -0.16
C LEU A 11 -14.48 7.01 1.06
N ILE A 12 -14.89 6.64 2.28
CA ILE A 12 -14.23 7.08 3.51
C ILE A 12 -12.82 6.50 3.58
N LEU A 13 -12.67 5.21 3.30
CA LEU A 13 -11.39 4.51 3.30
C LEU A 13 -10.44 5.13 2.26
N TYR A 14 -10.91 5.31 1.02
CA TYR A 14 -10.18 5.98 -0.05
C TYR A 14 -9.65 7.36 0.37
N LYS A 15 -10.53 8.23 0.90
CA LYS A 15 -10.15 9.56 1.36
C LYS A 15 -9.16 9.51 2.52
N ARG A 16 -9.31 8.55 3.44
CA ARG A 16 -8.41 8.39 4.59
C ARG A 16 -7.01 7.97 4.14
N ILE A 17 -6.90 7.02 3.21
CA ILE A 17 -5.61 6.59 2.66
C ILE A 17 -4.88 7.76 1.99
N LEU A 18 -5.56 8.50 1.11
CA LEU A 18 -4.96 9.67 0.46
C LEU A 18 -4.51 10.74 1.46
N ARG A 19 -5.22 10.92 2.58
CA ARG A 19 -4.78 11.82 3.66
C ARG A 19 -3.51 11.31 4.35
N LEU A 20 -3.39 10.01 4.59
CA LEU A 20 -2.19 9.42 5.18
C LEU A 20 -0.99 9.54 4.25
N HIS A 21 -1.18 9.44 2.93
CA HIS A 21 -0.12 9.62 1.95
C HIS A 21 0.57 10.99 1.99
N TYR A 22 -0.10 12.05 2.50
CA TYR A 22 0.56 13.33 2.72
C TYR A 22 1.75 13.24 3.68
N GLY A 23 1.77 12.23 4.55
CA GLY A 23 2.87 12.00 5.47
C GLY A 23 4.02 11.16 4.93
N LEU A 24 3.90 10.72 3.68
CA LEU A 24 4.95 9.97 3.00
C LEU A 24 5.97 10.91 2.33
N PRO A 25 7.22 10.45 2.14
CA PRO A 25 8.16 11.08 1.23
C PRO A 25 7.53 11.34 -0.14
N LYS A 26 7.94 12.43 -0.79
CA LYS A 26 7.31 12.96 -2.00
C LYS A 26 7.16 11.90 -3.10
N GLU A 27 8.21 11.13 -3.34
CA GLU A 27 8.28 10.13 -4.39
C GLU A 27 7.31 8.97 -4.10
N LEU A 28 7.29 8.49 -2.85
CA LEU A 28 6.37 7.44 -2.41
C LEU A 28 4.91 7.90 -2.46
N ARG A 29 4.65 9.16 -2.11
CA ARG A 29 3.32 9.76 -2.22
C ARG A 29 2.83 9.80 -3.66
N ILE A 30 3.65 10.26 -4.60
CA ILE A 30 3.26 10.38 -6.02
C ILE A 30 2.90 9.00 -6.57
N MET A 31 3.76 8.01 -6.36
CA MET A 31 3.53 6.63 -6.79
C MET A 31 2.28 6.05 -6.12
N GLY A 32 2.17 6.17 -4.80
CA GLY A 32 1.07 5.64 -4.01
C GLY A 32 -0.28 6.27 -4.37
N ASP A 33 -0.36 7.59 -4.52
CA ASP A 33 -1.60 8.29 -4.88
C ASP A 33 -2.13 7.83 -6.24
N SER A 34 -1.25 7.60 -7.22
CA SER A 34 -1.65 7.05 -8.52
C SER A 34 -2.19 5.64 -8.37
N TYR A 35 -1.46 4.77 -7.67
CA TYR A 35 -1.85 3.38 -7.47
C TYR A 35 -3.20 3.24 -6.76
N VAL A 36 -3.43 4.00 -5.68
CA VAL A 36 -4.71 3.99 -4.94
C VAL A 36 -5.88 4.41 -5.83
N LYS A 37 -5.70 5.46 -6.63
CA LYS A 37 -6.74 5.93 -7.57
C LYS A 37 -7.11 4.86 -8.57
N ASP A 38 -6.12 4.19 -9.14
CA ASP A 38 -6.33 3.15 -10.13
C ASP A 38 -6.97 1.90 -9.53
N GLU A 39 -6.51 1.46 -8.35
CA GLU A 39 -7.06 0.29 -7.67
C GLU A 39 -8.51 0.47 -7.26
N PHE A 40 -8.86 1.61 -6.64
CA PHE A 40 -10.25 1.90 -6.29
C PHE A 40 -11.13 2.06 -7.52
N ARG A 41 -10.59 2.55 -8.64
CA ARG A 41 -11.32 2.64 -9.92
C ARG A 41 -11.58 1.27 -10.51
N ARG A 42 -10.58 0.37 -10.52
CA ARG A 42 -10.71 -1.01 -11.00
C ARG A 42 -11.72 -1.80 -10.18
N HIS A 43 -11.81 -1.56 -8.88
CA HIS A 43 -12.73 -2.27 -7.98
C HIS A 43 -14.14 -1.70 -7.89
N LYS A 44 -14.49 -0.65 -8.66
CA LYS A 44 -15.87 -0.09 -8.67
C LYS A 44 -16.93 -1.09 -9.15
N ALA A 45 -16.55 -1.99 -10.04
CA ALA A 45 -17.44 -2.97 -10.65
C ALA A 45 -17.09 -4.42 -10.25
N ALA A 46 -16.30 -4.60 -9.18
CA ALA A 46 -15.95 -5.92 -8.67
C ALA A 46 -17.17 -6.63 -8.07
N SER A 47 -17.12 -7.96 -7.98
CA SER A 47 -18.18 -8.73 -7.32
C SER A 47 -18.28 -8.35 -5.83
N PRO A 48 -19.42 -8.59 -5.16
CA PRO A 48 -19.54 -8.30 -3.73
C PRO A 48 -18.47 -9.01 -2.87
N GLU A 49 -18.14 -10.26 -3.22
CA GLU A 49 -17.12 -11.06 -2.53
C GLU A 49 -15.71 -10.46 -2.70
N GLN A 50 -15.35 -10.11 -3.94
CA GLN A 50 -14.08 -9.44 -4.24
C GLN A 50 -14.01 -8.06 -3.56
N SER A 51 -15.11 -7.33 -3.54
CA SER A 51 -15.21 -6.02 -2.89
C SER A 51 -14.98 -6.13 -1.37
N LEU A 52 -15.51 -7.17 -0.73
CA LEU A 52 -15.29 -7.42 0.70
C LEU A 52 -13.82 -7.72 1.01
N LEU A 53 -13.18 -8.60 0.21
CA LEU A 53 -11.75 -8.90 0.35
C LEU A 53 -10.89 -7.66 0.10
N PHE A 54 -11.18 -6.91 -0.96
CA PHE A 54 -10.55 -5.63 -1.26
C PHE A 54 -10.64 -4.68 -0.07
N LEU A 55 -11.85 -4.41 0.43
CA LEU A 55 -12.04 -3.48 1.55
C LEU A 55 -11.32 -3.93 2.81
N LYS A 56 -11.26 -5.24 3.09
CA LYS A 56 -10.50 -5.80 4.21
C LYS A 56 -9.01 -5.48 4.07
N GLU A 57 -8.39 -5.85 2.95
CA GLU A 57 -6.95 -5.64 2.73
C GLU A 57 -6.58 -4.15 2.74
N TRP A 58 -7.41 -3.30 2.13
CA TRP A 58 -7.20 -1.85 2.11
C TRP A 58 -7.40 -1.20 3.50
N THR A 59 -8.24 -1.79 4.35
CA THR A 59 -8.38 -1.36 5.75
C THR A 59 -7.14 -1.76 6.57
N LEU A 60 -6.59 -2.96 6.33
CA LEU A 60 -5.33 -3.39 6.94
C LEU A 60 -4.18 -2.48 6.52
N TYR A 61 -4.05 -2.19 5.22
CA TYR A 61 -3.07 -1.23 4.70
C TYR A 61 -3.21 0.15 5.35
N CYS A 62 -4.42 0.72 5.39
CA CYS A 62 -4.67 2.01 6.03
C CYS A 62 -4.28 2.01 7.51
N THR A 63 -4.50 0.89 8.21
CA THR A 63 -4.16 0.73 9.62
C THR A 63 -2.65 0.64 9.84
N ALA A 64 -1.95 -0.17 9.03
CA ALA A 64 -0.50 -0.30 9.06
C ALA A 64 0.17 1.05 8.79
N LEU A 65 -0.26 1.74 7.73
CA LEU A 65 0.24 3.05 7.37
C LEU A 65 0.03 4.07 8.51
N SER A 66 -1.16 4.09 9.12
CA SER A 66 -1.45 4.99 10.24
C SER A 66 -0.57 4.74 11.47
N LYS A 67 -0.09 3.52 11.70
CA LYS A 67 0.84 3.19 12.80
C LYS A 67 2.27 3.65 12.52
N GLN A 68 2.67 3.65 11.26
CA GLN A 68 3.99 4.08 10.79
C GLN A 68 4.11 5.61 10.63
N LEU A 69 2.99 6.34 10.72
CA LEU A 69 2.98 7.80 10.72
C LEU A 69 2.88 8.35 12.15
N THR A 70 3.55 9.48 12.40
CA THR A 70 3.37 10.24 13.64
C THR A 70 1.98 10.92 13.68
N GLN A 71 1.57 11.44 14.84
CA GLN A 71 0.33 12.21 14.97
C GLN A 71 0.27 13.44 14.05
N LYS A 72 1.44 13.99 13.67
CA LYS A 72 1.55 15.10 12.70
C LYS A 72 1.51 14.63 11.25
N GLY A 73 1.33 13.33 11.00
CA GLY A 73 1.36 12.75 9.67
C GLY A 73 2.73 12.86 9.04
N ILE A 74 3.80 12.51 9.76
CA ILE A 74 5.16 12.42 9.22
C ILE A 74 5.64 10.99 9.42
N ALA A 75 6.26 10.39 8.41
CA ALA A 75 6.88 9.06 8.48
C ALA A 75 7.76 8.90 9.74
N ARG A 76 7.43 7.91 10.57
CA ARG A 76 8.18 7.55 11.78
C ARG A 76 9.18 6.46 11.44
N GLY A 77 10.42 6.84 11.16
CA GLY A 77 11.51 5.88 10.92
C GLY A 77 11.31 5.08 9.62
N LYS A 78 11.50 3.75 9.68
CA LYS A 78 11.36 2.86 8.53
C LYS A 78 9.89 2.74 8.13
N LEU A 79 9.60 2.98 6.86
CA LEU A 79 8.29 2.74 6.24
C LEU A 79 8.24 1.34 5.64
N GLY A 80 7.08 0.70 5.73
CA GLY A 80 6.86 -0.67 5.27
C GLY A 80 7.23 -1.72 6.31
N ASP A 81 6.72 -2.92 6.09
CA ASP A 81 7.01 -4.12 6.88
C ASP A 81 7.84 -5.09 6.04
N ASP A 82 8.59 -5.97 6.70
CA ASP A 82 9.36 -7.00 6.01
C ASP A 82 8.40 -8.06 5.43
N LEU A 83 8.69 -8.53 4.21
CA LEU A 83 7.87 -9.53 3.54
C LEU A 83 7.96 -10.86 4.28
N ASP A 84 6.81 -11.45 4.64
CA ASP A 84 6.76 -12.80 5.20
C ASP A 84 7.33 -13.79 4.17
N PRO A 85 8.39 -14.55 4.50
CA PRO A 85 8.97 -15.53 3.57
C PRO A 85 7.96 -16.53 3.01
N ARG A 86 6.90 -16.87 3.77
CA ARG A 86 5.84 -17.79 3.32
C ARG A 86 4.98 -17.22 2.19
N LEU A 87 5.03 -15.92 1.95
CA LEU A 87 4.36 -15.30 0.80
C LEU A 87 5.14 -15.55 -0.50
N LEU A 88 6.45 -15.79 -0.43
CA LEU A 88 7.26 -16.08 -1.62
C LEU A 88 6.80 -17.37 -2.29
N ASP A 89 6.33 -18.35 -1.52
CA ASP A 89 5.78 -19.61 -2.03
C ASP A 89 4.52 -19.42 -2.89
N LYS A 90 3.89 -18.23 -2.83
CA LYS A 90 2.68 -17.89 -3.60
C LYS A 90 2.98 -17.11 -4.88
N PHE A 91 4.25 -16.75 -5.10
CA PHE A 91 4.66 -15.96 -6.25
C PHE A 91 4.96 -16.89 -7.42
N SER A 92 4.69 -16.41 -8.63
CA SER A 92 5.20 -17.07 -9.85
C SER A 92 6.72 -16.91 -9.97
N ASP A 93 7.35 -17.78 -10.75
CA ASP A 93 8.79 -17.73 -11.00
C ASP A 93 9.20 -16.36 -11.57
N GLU A 94 8.38 -15.76 -12.46
CA GLU A 94 8.63 -14.43 -13.01
C GLU A 94 8.57 -13.33 -11.93
N GLN A 95 7.61 -13.41 -11.01
CA GLN A 95 7.49 -12.45 -9.91
C GLN A 95 8.67 -12.56 -8.93
N ILE A 96 9.15 -13.79 -8.68
CA ILE A 96 10.34 -14.03 -7.85
C ILE A 96 11.57 -13.44 -8.54
N GLN A 97 11.72 -13.65 -9.85
CA GLN A 97 12.81 -13.07 -10.62
C GLN A 97 12.80 -11.53 -10.56
N GLN A 98 11.65 -10.90 -10.78
CA GLN A 98 11.51 -9.43 -10.69
C GLN A 98 11.87 -8.91 -9.30
N LEU A 99 11.47 -9.59 -8.24
CA LEU A 99 11.80 -9.20 -6.87
C LEU A 99 13.32 -9.32 -6.61
N TYR A 100 13.95 -10.35 -7.16
CA TYR A 100 15.39 -10.55 -7.06
C TYR A 100 16.18 -9.48 -7.82
N GLU A 101 15.77 -9.13 -9.04
CA GLU A 101 16.36 -8.04 -9.82
C GLU A 101 16.26 -6.71 -9.08
N LEU A 102 15.08 -6.41 -8.53
CA LEU A 102 14.84 -5.20 -7.73
C LEU A 102 15.75 -5.13 -6.49
N LYS A 103 15.99 -6.26 -5.82
CA LYS A 103 16.92 -6.35 -4.69
C LYS A 103 18.34 -5.98 -5.12
N LEU A 104 18.85 -6.58 -6.20
CA LEU A 104 20.20 -6.33 -6.69
C LEU A 104 20.39 -4.85 -7.05
N GLU A 105 19.45 -4.26 -7.77
CA GLU A 105 19.52 -2.84 -8.15
C GLU A 105 19.51 -1.91 -6.93
N SER A 106 18.69 -2.23 -5.93
CA SER A 106 18.64 -1.48 -4.67
C SER A 106 19.94 -1.56 -3.86
N GLU A 107 20.64 -2.70 -3.88
CA GLU A 107 21.94 -2.88 -3.22
C GLU A 107 23.05 -2.13 -3.95
N GLU A 108 23.08 -2.16 -5.28
CA GLU A 108 24.04 -1.42 -6.09
C GLU A 108 23.87 0.10 -5.90
N TRP A 109 22.63 0.60 -5.86
CA TRP A 109 22.37 2.02 -5.59
C TRP A 109 22.91 2.47 -4.22
N LYS A 110 22.78 1.63 -3.18
CA LYS A 110 23.33 1.93 -1.86
C LYS A 110 24.86 2.02 -1.89
N LYS A 111 25.52 1.09 -2.59
CA LYS A 111 26.99 1.10 -2.74
C LYS A 111 27.44 2.37 -3.48
N ALA A 112 26.78 2.74 -4.56
CA ALA A 112 27.08 3.94 -5.34
C ALA A 112 26.95 5.23 -4.52
N LYS A 113 25.97 5.31 -3.62
CA LYS A 113 25.76 6.48 -2.73
C LYS A 113 26.71 6.54 -1.54
N SER A 114 27.33 5.41 -1.17
CA SER A 114 28.30 5.31 -0.08
C SER A 114 29.75 5.58 -0.49
N ARG A 115 30.00 5.72 -1.80
CA ARG A 115 31.29 6.13 -2.39
C ARG A 115 31.31 7.64 -2.59
#